data_AF-A0A8C3U923-F1
#
_entry.id   AF-A0A8C3U923-F1
#
_cell.length_a   1.000
_cell.length_b   1.000
_cell.length_c   1.000
_cell.angle_alpha   90.00
_cell.angle_beta   90.00
_cell.angle_gamma   90.00
#
_symmetry.space_group_name_H-M   'P 1'
#
loop_
_entity.id
_entity.type
_entity.pdbx_description
1 polymer ?
#
loop_
_entity_poly.entity_id
_entity_poly.type
_entity_poly.pdbx_seq_one_letter_code
_entity_poly.pdbx_strand_id
1 'polypeptide(L)'
;EAGRDAGRNAGLLQPLVCLHTLDPPSPLQLLREIFLETAPGRFTLEEAAQRCRALGAELASPGQLYAAWNAGLDACSPGWLADGSVRYPIVTPRERCGGALPGVKTIFLFRNQTGFPDAQSRYDAYCFRGKEGHPWPADAPEQGPVGGLGKPPGGVHVPGGCAGSRTGQ
;
A
#
# COMPACT_ATOMS: atom_id res chain seq x y z
N GLU A 1 4.15 -27.86 -79.55
CA GLU A 1 5.52 -27.47 -79.15
C GLU A 1 5.40 -26.89 -77.73
N ALA A 2 5.88 -27.55 -76.66
CA ALA A 2 7.26 -27.50 -76.13
C ALA A 2 7.79 -26.05 -76.03
N GLY A 3 8.29 -25.49 -74.93
CA GLY A 3 8.64 -25.91 -73.57
C GLY A 3 8.73 -24.65 -72.66
N ARG A 4 8.68 -24.78 -71.31
CA ARG A 4 9.81 -24.67 -70.33
C ARG A 4 10.73 -23.46 -70.58
N ASP A 5 11.13 -22.63 -69.61
CA ASP A 5 11.51 -22.77 -68.19
C ASP A 5 11.50 -21.32 -67.62
N ALA A 6 10.94 -20.99 -66.45
CA ALA A 6 11.41 -21.21 -65.06
C ALA A 6 12.06 -19.97 -64.43
N GLY A 7 11.75 -19.74 -63.16
CA GLY A 7 12.68 -19.08 -62.25
C GLY A 7 12.10 -18.26 -61.09
N ARG A 8 11.90 -18.95 -59.95
CA ARG A 8 12.15 -18.48 -58.55
C ARG A 8 11.15 -17.43 -57.99
N ASN A 9 10.59 -17.54 -56.78
CA ASN A 9 11.12 -18.13 -55.55
C ASN A 9 10.00 -18.77 -54.71
N ALA A 10 10.32 -19.93 -54.15
CA ALA A 10 9.67 -20.50 -52.98
C ALA A 10 10.12 -19.73 -51.72
N GLY A 11 9.23 -19.59 -50.75
CA GLY A 11 9.54 -18.94 -49.48
C GLY A 11 8.34 -18.96 -48.55
N LEU A 12 8.02 -20.16 -48.07
CA LEU A 12 7.10 -20.44 -46.98
C LEU A 12 7.45 -19.65 -45.71
N LEU A 13 6.49 -19.58 -44.78
CA LEU A 13 6.55 -19.06 -43.41
C LEU A 13 6.51 -17.53 -43.25
N GLN A 14 5.29 -16.99 -43.18
CA GLN A 14 5.06 -15.95 -42.19
C GLN A 14 4.83 -16.66 -40.84
N PRO A 15 5.61 -16.33 -39.81
CA PRO A 15 5.70 -17.08 -38.57
C PRO A 15 4.40 -16.99 -37.75
N LEU A 16 4.16 -18.03 -36.95
CA LEU A 16 3.43 -17.92 -35.69
C LEU A 16 4.02 -16.74 -34.90
N VAL A 17 3.40 -15.57 -34.98
CA VAL A 17 3.56 -14.57 -33.94
C VAL A 17 2.44 -14.85 -32.96
N CYS A 18 2.77 -15.62 -31.93
CA CYS A 18 2.00 -15.65 -30.70
C CYS A 18 1.94 -14.21 -30.18
N LEU A 19 0.94 -13.41 -30.57
CA LEU A 19 0.61 -12.17 -29.88
C LEU A 19 -0.11 -12.49 -28.56
N HIS A 20 0.48 -13.42 -27.81
CA HIS A 20 0.43 -13.47 -26.37
C HIS A 20 1.67 -12.71 -25.88
N THR A 21 1.72 -11.41 -26.12
CA THR A 21 2.33 -10.56 -25.11
C THR A 21 1.23 -10.33 -24.07
N LEU A 22 1.08 -11.31 -23.17
CA LEU A 22 0.91 -10.94 -21.77
C LEU A 22 2.09 -10.02 -21.50
N ASP A 23 1.86 -8.71 -21.58
CA ASP A 23 2.86 -7.73 -21.22
C ASP A 23 3.36 -8.14 -19.82
N PRO A 24 4.64 -8.52 -19.65
CA PRO A 24 5.15 -8.83 -18.33
C PRO A 24 4.86 -7.62 -17.46
N PRO A 25 4.20 -7.77 -16.29
CA PRO A 25 3.81 -6.62 -15.48
C PRO A 25 5.02 -5.74 -15.30
N SER A 26 4.91 -4.48 -15.74
CA SER A 26 6.01 -3.55 -15.77
C SER A 26 6.73 -3.57 -14.41
N PRO A 27 8.07 -3.49 -14.33
CA PRO A 27 8.81 -3.53 -13.07
C PRO A 27 8.38 -2.48 -12.03
N LEU A 28 7.62 -1.47 -12.46
CA LEU A 28 7.01 -0.44 -11.62
C LEU A 28 5.81 -0.94 -10.79
N GLN A 29 5.16 -2.05 -11.17
CA GLN A 29 4.08 -2.68 -10.40
C GLN A 29 4.58 -3.42 -9.15
N LEU A 30 5.90 -3.48 -8.94
CA LEU A 30 6.56 -4.17 -7.81
C LEU A 30 6.88 -3.24 -6.62
N LEU A 31 6.43 -2.00 -6.65
CA LEU A 31 6.69 -1.05 -5.59
C LEU A 31 5.61 -1.14 -4.51
N ARG A 32 6.06 -1.20 -3.25
CA ARG A 32 5.19 -0.97 -2.10
C ARG A 32 4.79 0.50 -2.17
N GLU A 33 3.62 0.77 -2.67
CA GLU A 33 3.15 2.13 -2.92
C GLU A 33 2.01 2.48 -1.98
N ILE A 34 2.04 3.73 -1.52
CA ILE A 34 0.86 4.36 -0.94
C ILE A 34 0.29 5.30 -2.01
N PHE A 35 -1.02 5.31 -2.18
CA PHE A 35 -1.69 6.21 -3.09
C PHE A 35 -2.91 6.80 -2.40
N LEU A 36 -3.27 8.02 -2.80
CA LEU A 36 -4.43 8.73 -2.28
C LEU A 36 -5.63 8.48 -3.20
N GLU A 37 -6.71 7.98 -2.63
CA GLU A 37 -7.99 7.79 -3.31
C GLU A 37 -8.97 8.88 -2.86
N THR A 38 -9.55 9.60 -3.82
CA THR A 38 -10.42 10.75 -3.58
C THR A 38 -11.74 10.61 -4.33
N ALA A 39 -12.84 11.12 -3.77
CA ALA A 39 -14.13 11.18 -4.43
C ALA A 39 -14.89 12.47 -4.04
N PRO A 40 -15.83 12.99 -4.87
CA PRO A 40 -16.57 14.22 -4.57
C PRO A 40 -17.30 14.18 -3.22
N GLY A 41 -17.88 13.02 -2.86
CA GLY A 41 -18.54 12.79 -1.58
C GLY A 41 -17.61 12.30 -0.47
N ARG A 42 -16.33 12.03 -0.79
CA ARG A 42 -15.36 11.39 0.12
C ARG A 42 -15.91 10.11 0.74
N PHE A 43 -15.21 9.55 1.71
CA PHE A 43 -15.54 8.25 2.30
C PHE A 43 -15.67 8.37 3.81
N THR A 44 -16.63 7.64 4.39
CA THR A 44 -16.55 7.23 5.80
C THR A 44 -15.39 6.26 6.01
N LEU A 45 -15.00 5.97 7.25
CA LEU A 45 -13.89 5.05 7.52
C LEU A 45 -14.14 3.66 6.88
N GLU A 46 -15.36 3.16 6.98
CA GLU A 46 -15.74 1.87 6.40
C GLU A 46 -15.75 1.91 4.87
N GLU A 47 -16.34 2.96 4.26
CA GLU A 47 -16.34 3.17 2.81
C GLU A 47 -14.91 3.25 2.27
N ALA A 48 -14.00 3.91 3.00
CA ALA A 48 -12.60 4.06 2.63
C ALA A 48 -11.88 2.70 2.61
N ALA A 49 -12.12 1.87 3.63
CA ALA A 49 -11.58 0.51 3.70
C ALA A 49 -12.11 -0.38 2.57
N GLN A 50 -13.42 -0.30 2.27
CA GLN A 50 -14.02 -1.02 1.15
C GLN A 50 -13.44 -0.54 -0.19
N ARG A 51 -13.24 0.77 -0.35
CA ARG A 51 -12.68 1.36 -1.56
C ARG A 51 -11.24 0.90 -1.81
N CYS A 52 -10.37 0.92 -0.80
CA CYS A 52 -9.01 0.40 -0.95
C CYS A 52 -9.02 -1.10 -1.31
N ARG A 53 -9.88 -1.91 -0.67
CA ARG A 53 -10.02 -3.34 -0.98
C ARG A 53 -10.47 -3.59 -2.42
N ALA A 54 -11.42 -2.81 -2.92
CA ALA A 54 -11.87 -2.87 -4.31
C ALA A 54 -10.75 -2.56 -5.33
N LEU A 55 -9.69 -1.87 -4.89
CA LEU A 55 -8.51 -1.56 -5.70
C LEU A 55 -7.36 -2.56 -5.46
N GLY A 56 -7.59 -3.67 -4.77
CA GLY A 56 -6.54 -4.64 -4.42
C GLY A 56 -5.50 -4.05 -3.46
N ALA A 57 -5.95 -3.21 -2.53
CA ALA A 57 -5.13 -2.55 -1.52
C ALA A 57 -5.84 -2.58 -0.17
N GLU A 58 -5.18 -2.08 0.87
CA GLU A 58 -5.78 -1.87 2.19
C GLU A 58 -5.62 -0.41 2.61
N LEU A 59 -6.35 0.03 3.63
CA LEU A 59 -6.03 1.32 4.24
C LEU A 59 -4.59 1.28 4.74
N ALA A 60 -3.85 2.34 4.47
CA ALA A 60 -2.48 2.44 4.90
C ALA A 60 -2.40 2.55 6.43
N SER A 61 -1.37 1.95 7.01
CA SER A 61 -1.03 2.20 8.41
C SER A 61 -0.37 3.58 8.57
N PRO A 62 -0.41 4.16 9.78
CA PRO A 62 0.34 5.39 10.08
C PRO A 62 1.83 5.30 9.74
N GLY A 63 2.45 4.15 10.00
CA GLY A 63 3.86 3.91 9.70
C GLY A 63 4.14 3.90 8.19
N GLN A 64 3.24 3.32 7.40
CA GLN A 64 3.36 3.32 5.94
C GLN A 64 3.22 4.74 5.36
N LEU A 65 2.26 5.53 5.84
CA LEU A 65 2.13 6.94 5.43
C LEU A 65 3.36 7.76 5.82
N TYR A 66 3.91 7.54 7.02
CA TYR A 66 5.11 8.24 7.47
C TYR A 66 6.34 7.87 6.61
N ALA A 67 6.52 6.59 6.30
CA ALA A 67 7.59 6.15 5.42
C ALA A 67 7.47 6.77 4.01
N ALA A 68 6.26 6.83 3.45
CA ALA A 68 6.01 7.44 2.16
C ALA A 68 6.25 8.96 2.18
N TRP A 69 5.83 9.65 3.23
CA TRP A 69 6.15 11.07 3.44
C TRP A 69 7.66 11.30 3.49
N ASN A 70 8.39 10.48 4.24
CA ASN A 70 9.85 10.54 4.31
C ASN A 70 10.52 10.26 2.95
N ALA A 71 9.85 9.51 2.08
CA ALA A 71 10.26 9.28 0.68
C ALA A 71 9.79 10.36 -0.30
N GLY A 72 9.11 11.42 0.17
CA GLY A 72 8.71 12.57 -0.64
C GLY A 72 7.21 12.67 -0.98
N LEU A 73 6.35 11.82 -0.41
CA LEU A 73 4.89 11.96 -0.61
C LEU A 73 4.38 13.26 0.03
N ASP A 74 3.83 14.15 -0.78
CA ASP A 74 3.28 15.44 -0.38
C ASP A 74 1.83 15.58 -0.87
N ALA A 75 0.87 15.53 0.06
CA ALA A 75 -0.55 15.58 -0.27
C ALA A 75 -1.32 16.45 0.74
N CYS A 76 -1.88 17.56 0.25
CA CYS A 76 -2.77 18.43 1.02
C CYS A 76 -4.21 17.90 1.04
N SER A 77 -4.41 16.66 1.47
CA SER A 77 -5.75 16.16 1.71
C SER A 77 -5.81 15.20 2.89
N PRO A 78 -6.64 15.48 3.91
CA PRO A 78 -6.86 14.56 5.01
C PRO A 78 -7.53 13.28 4.52
N GLY A 79 -6.95 12.14 4.86
CA GLY A 79 -7.48 10.83 4.50
C GLY A 79 -7.41 9.82 5.64
N TRP A 80 -8.33 8.87 5.61
CA TRP A 80 -8.41 7.76 6.55
C TRP A 80 -7.19 6.85 6.49
N LEU A 81 -6.84 6.30 7.65
CA LEU A 81 -5.83 5.27 7.85
C LEU A 81 -6.42 4.08 8.63
N ALA A 82 -5.71 2.96 8.61
CA ALA A 82 -6.17 1.70 9.22
C ALA A 82 -6.40 1.76 10.73
N ASP A 83 -5.80 2.71 11.45
CA ASP A 83 -6.01 2.92 12.90
C ASP A 83 -7.24 3.81 13.21
N GLY A 84 -8.01 4.19 12.19
CA GLY A 84 -9.13 5.12 12.32
C GLY A 84 -8.70 6.57 12.50
N SER A 85 -7.42 6.88 12.38
CA SER A 85 -6.97 8.28 12.33
C SER A 85 -7.14 8.86 10.94
N VAL A 86 -7.24 10.20 10.88
CA VAL A 86 -7.22 10.94 9.62
C VAL A 86 -5.96 11.77 9.60
N ARG A 87 -5.12 11.57 8.58
CA ARG A 87 -3.82 12.23 8.46
C ARG A 87 -3.56 12.73 7.06
N TYR A 88 -2.58 13.62 6.90
CA TYR A 88 -2.08 14.05 5.59
C TYR A 88 -0.60 14.47 5.66
N PRO A 89 0.23 14.04 4.69
CA PRO A 89 1.67 14.31 4.68
C PRO A 89 1.98 15.63 3.95
N ILE A 90 2.82 16.48 4.57
CA ILE A 90 3.31 17.73 3.97
C ILE A 90 4.83 17.68 3.92
N VAL A 91 5.40 17.64 2.71
CA VAL A 91 6.85 17.75 2.50
C VAL A 91 7.24 19.21 2.32
N THR A 92 6.54 19.92 1.44
CA THR A 92 6.76 21.34 1.19
C THR A 92 5.72 22.17 1.97
N PRO A 93 6.13 22.94 3.00
CA PRO A 93 5.21 23.76 3.78
C PRO A 93 4.47 24.79 2.92
N ARG A 94 3.19 25.01 3.23
CA ARG A 94 2.35 25.95 2.50
C ARG A 94 1.21 26.43 3.41
N GLU A 95 0.89 27.73 3.34
CA GLU A 95 -0.03 28.38 4.29
C GLU A 95 -1.39 27.69 4.42
N ARG A 96 -1.94 27.18 3.31
CA ARG A 96 -3.27 26.56 3.28
C ARG A 96 -3.27 25.07 3.66
N CYS A 97 -2.11 24.46 3.88
CA CYS A 97 -1.99 23.01 4.11
C CYS A 97 -0.91 22.68 5.15
N GLY A 98 -1.33 22.39 6.38
CA GLY A 98 -0.43 21.90 7.44
C GLY A 98 0.48 22.95 8.08
N GLY A 99 0.27 24.24 7.78
CA GLY A 99 0.99 25.35 8.37
C GLY A 99 2.43 25.47 7.88
N ALA A 100 3.29 26.07 8.70
CA ALA A 100 4.64 26.46 8.31
C ALA A 100 5.68 25.33 8.34
N LEU A 101 5.36 24.16 8.90
CA LEU A 101 6.33 23.08 9.13
C LEU A 101 5.95 21.80 8.37
N PRO A 102 6.93 21.07 7.81
CA PRO A 102 6.72 19.75 7.24
C PRO A 102 6.19 18.75 8.28
N GLY A 103 5.71 17.61 7.79
CA GLY A 103 5.33 16.46 8.62
C GLY A 103 4.00 15.84 8.22
N VAL A 104 3.73 14.67 8.81
CA VAL A 104 2.40 14.05 8.77
C VAL A 104 1.50 14.73 9.80
N LYS A 105 0.50 15.46 9.35
CA LYS A 105 -0.47 16.17 10.20
C LYS A 105 -1.65 15.25 10.50
N THR A 106 -2.14 15.29 11.73
CA THR A 106 -3.31 14.52 12.17
C THR A 106 -4.49 15.46 12.41
N ILE A 107 -5.67 15.06 11.95
CA ILE A 107 -6.92 15.70 12.32
C ILE A 107 -7.39 15.09 13.63
N PHE A 108 -7.58 15.93 14.64
CA PHE A 108 -8.08 15.52 15.95
C PHE A 108 -9.53 15.96 16.14
N LEU A 109 -10.28 15.19 16.93
CA LEU A 109 -11.64 15.53 17.29
C LEU A 109 -11.70 16.74 18.22
N PHE A 110 -10.77 16.80 19.17
CA PHE A 110 -10.75 17.85 20.20
C PHE A 110 -9.60 18.85 19.99
N ARG A 111 -9.81 20.10 20.42
CA ARG A 111 -8.82 21.20 20.29
C ARG A 111 -7.52 20.95 21.04
N ASN A 112 -7.55 20.11 22.08
CA ASN A 112 -6.37 19.68 22.83
C ASN A 112 -5.58 18.56 22.12
N GLN A 113 -5.85 18.31 20.84
CA GLN A 113 -5.18 17.29 20.01
C GLN A 113 -5.37 15.87 20.55
N THR A 114 -6.59 15.55 20.98
CA THR A 114 -6.97 14.20 21.42
C THR A 114 -8.18 13.70 20.64
N GLY A 115 -8.34 12.37 20.61
CA GLY A 115 -9.43 11.70 19.89
C GLY A 115 -9.29 11.74 18.38
N PHE A 116 -9.66 10.64 17.72
CA PHE A 116 -9.80 10.60 16.26
C PHE A 116 -11.19 11.06 15.82
N PRO A 117 -11.34 11.51 14.57
CA PRO A 117 -12.65 11.91 14.03
C PRO A 117 -13.68 10.77 14.12
N ASP A 118 -14.96 11.13 14.19
CA ASP A 118 -16.05 10.15 14.11
C ASP A 118 -15.97 9.35 12.80
N ALA A 119 -16.16 8.04 12.87
CA ALA A 119 -16.03 7.13 11.72
C ALA A 119 -17.00 7.45 10.56
N GLN A 120 -18.11 8.16 10.82
CA GLN A 120 -19.06 8.64 9.82
C GLN A 120 -18.65 9.98 9.17
N SER A 121 -17.59 10.61 9.65
CA SER A 121 -17.01 11.79 9.00
C SER A 121 -16.47 11.42 7.61
N ARG A 122 -16.42 12.38 6.69
CA ARG A 122 -16.08 12.11 5.29
C ARG A 122 -14.71 12.70 4.91
N TYR A 123 -13.76 11.82 4.61
CA TYR A 123 -12.37 12.12 4.24
C TYR A 123 -11.92 11.30 3.03
N ASP A 124 -10.78 11.63 2.43
CA ASP A 124 -10.18 10.78 1.40
C ASP A 124 -9.63 9.48 2.02
N ALA A 125 -9.00 8.61 1.23
CA ALA A 125 -8.42 7.37 1.73
C ALA A 125 -6.96 7.22 1.29
N TYR A 126 -6.04 7.00 2.23
CA TYR A 126 -4.70 6.55 1.86
C TYR A 126 -4.71 5.04 1.77
N CYS A 127 -4.53 4.51 0.57
CA CYS A 127 -4.47 3.09 0.33
C CYS A 127 -3.01 2.64 0.17
N PHE A 128 -2.71 1.43 0.61
CA PHE A 128 -1.39 0.83 0.53
C PHE A 128 -1.46 -0.50 -0.23
N ARG A 129 -0.61 -0.66 -1.24
CA ARG A 129 -0.46 -1.92 -1.99
C ARG A 129 0.88 -2.55 -1.65
N GLY A 130 0.83 -3.71 -0.97
CA GLY A 130 1.98 -4.59 -0.77
C GLY A 130 2.10 -5.57 -1.94
N LYS A 131 3.32 -5.96 -2.31
CA LYS A 131 3.59 -6.83 -3.47
C LYS A 131 2.71 -8.09 -3.48
N GLU A 132 2.24 -8.46 -4.67
CA GLU A 132 1.53 -9.71 -4.95
C GLU A 132 2.34 -10.93 -4.47
N GLY A 133 1.64 -11.82 -3.78
CA GLY A 133 2.19 -13.04 -3.18
C GLY A 133 1.20 -13.72 -2.23
N HIS A 134 0.15 -13.01 -1.81
CA HIS A 134 -1.03 -13.63 -1.23
C HIS A 134 -2.26 -12.93 -1.80
N PRO A 135 -3.14 -13.60 -2.55
CA PRO A 135 -4.52 -13.15 -2.63
C PRO A 135 -5.01 -13.12 -1.20
N TRP A 136 -5.30 -11.93 -0.67
CA TRP A 136 -6.07 -11.84 0.57
C TRP A 136 -7.30 -12.73 0.40
N PRO A 137 -7.49 -13.79 1.22
CA PRO A 137 -8.68 -14.60 1.09
C PRO A 137 -9.86 -13.67 1.30
N ALA A 138 -10.85 -13.72 0.41
CA ALA A 138 -12.10 -12.97 0.54
C ALA A 138 -12.85 -13.28 1.86
N ASP A 139 -12.34 -14.23 2.65
CA ASP A 139 -12.89 -14.74 3.90
C ASP A 139 -12.05 -14.39 5.16
N ALA A 140 -11.13 -13.42 5.09
CA ALA A 140 -10.46 -12.98 6.32
C ALA A 140 -11.49 -12.38 7.29
N PRO A 141 -11.55 -12.85 8.55
CA PRO A 141 -12.58 -12.43 9.48
C PRO A 141 -12.45 -10.93 9.75
N GLU A 142 -13.57 -10.24 9.58
CA GLU A 142 -13.80 -8.85 9.94
C GLU A 142 -13.16 -8.57 11.30
N GLN A 143 -12.20 -7.63 11.35
CA GLN A 143 -11.69 -7.14 12.62
C GLN A 143 -12.82 -6.34 13.28
N GLY A 144 -13.56 -7.04 14.15
CA GLY A 144 -14.55 -6.45 15.03
C GLY A 144 -13.94 -5.36 15.91
N PRO A 145 -14.80 -4.59 16.62
CA PRO A 145 -14.39 -3.35 17.27
C PRO A 145 -13.27 -3.60 18.28
N VAL A 146 -12.15 -2.89 18.11
CA VAL A 146 -11.02 -2.86 19.03
C VAL A 146 -11.46 -2.27 20.37
N GLY A 147 -11.92 -3.15 21.24
CA GLY A 147 -12.19 -2.88 22.65
C GLY A 147 -11.76 -4.07 23.48
N GLY A 148 -10.58 -3.99 24.10
CA GLY A 148 -10.12 -5.02 25.03
C GLY A 148 -8.61 -5.05 25.20
N LEU A 149 -8.15 -4.64 26.38
CA LEU A 149 -6.80 -4.78 26.89
C LEU A 149 -6.41 -6.28 26.93
N GLY A 150 -5.81 -6.77 25.84
CA GLY A 150 -5.22 -8.10 25.74
C GLY A 150 -3.74 -8.05 26.11
N LYS A 151 -3.43 -8.55 27.31
CA LYS A 151 -2.09 -8.79 27.86
C LYS A 151 -1.15 -9.45 26.82
N PRO A 152 0.14 -9.07 26.72
CA PRO A 152 1.08 -9.74 25.82
C PRO A 152 1.26 -11.21 26.23
N PRO A 153 1.36 -12.17 25.29
CA PRO A 153 1.77 -13.52 25.61
C PRO A 153 3.20 -13.52 26.13
N GLY A 154 3.42 -14.40 27.11
CA GLY A 154 4.58 -14.42 28.00
C GLY A 154 5.93 -14.57 27.31
N GLY A 155 6.95 -14.13 28.03
CA GLY A 155 8.34 -14.13 27.59
C GLY A 155 8.82 -15.51 27.16
N VAL A 156 9.57 -15.52 26.06
CA VAL A 156 10.40 -16.65 25.67
C VAL A 156 11.53 -16.78 26.68
N HIS A 157 11.48 -17.88 27.42
CA HIS A 157 12.55 -18.38 28.24
C HIS A 157 13.74 -18.74 27.34
N VAL A 158 14.85 -18.03 27.48
CA VAL A 158 16.13 -18.37 26.84
C VAL A 158 16.83 -19.42 27.70
N PRO A 159 17.00 -20.68 27.26
CA PRO A 159 17.85 -21.61 27.97
C PRO A 159 19.30 -21.26 27.68
N GLY A 160 20.06 -21.04 28.74
CA GLY A 160 21.49 -20.82 28.66
C GLY A 160 22.26 -22.06 28.24
N GLY A 161 23.42 -21.82 27.63
CA GLY A 161 24.58 -22.70 27.69
C GLY A 161 25.01 -23.32 26.37
N CYS A 162 26.16 -22.87 25.87
CA CYS A 162 27.28 -23.77 25.57
C CYS A 162 28.58 -23.03 25.93
N ALA A 163 29.28 -23.56 26.93
CA ALA A 163 30.66 -23.22 27.24
C ALA A 163 31.57 -23.72 26.10
N GLY A 164 32.47 -22.86 25.64
CA GLY A 164 33.55 -23.20 24.71
C GLY A 164 34.89 -22.80 25.34
N SER A 165 35.71 -23.79 25.62
CA SER A 165 36.91 -23.73 26.45
C SER A 165 38.03 -22.84 25.91
N ARG A 166 38.72 -22.18 26.84
CA ARG A 166 40.09 -21.68 26.69
C ARG A 166 41.03 -22.86 26.39
N THR A 167 41.83 -22.77 25.34
CA THR A 167 43.16 -23.41 25.27
C THR A 167 44.06 -22.53 24.41
N GLY A 168 45.23 -22.21 24.94
CA GLY A 168 46.13 -21.20 24.39
C GLY A 168 47.04 -21.69 23.28
N GLN A 169 47.61 -20.72 22.58
CA GLN A 169 49.00 -20.66 22.15
C GLN A 169 49.36 -19.21 21.87
#